data_AF-A0A7U2F2Y9-F1
#
_entry.id   AF-A0A7U2F2Y9-F1
#
_cell.length_a   1.000
_cell.length_b   1.000
_cell.length_c   1.000
_cell.angle_alpha   90.00
_cell.angle_beta   90.00
_cell.angle_gamma   90.00
#
_symmetry.space_group_name_H-M   'P 1'
#
loop_
_entity.id
_entity.type
_entity.pdbx_description
1 polymer ?
#
loop_
_entity_poly.entity_id
_entity_poly.type
_entity_poly.pdbx_seq_one_letter_code
_entity_poly.pdbx_strand_id
1 'polypeptide(L)'
;KMYAGKARILNEGEYSYTSTRLSSDFDRIIQRATSPTTPRTLLFTIFLGANDACMIGTDAMVPWPTFSANIRAFIETILTQDGGLAETKIAVISPPPINGAEAKARGDESVEEIAESNGWKKEGPRYKTYMSKKRYAEGLMEIAAEYDETGRVIGVDYWRAMVEASGLGTWEEFEEKGMWPGCGLLGARSFDKGWFTDGLHLDVRGYSVLNELLVEKVLEKWPELGPGEL
;
A
#
# COMPACT_ATOMS: atom_id res chain seq x y z
N LYS A 1 -5.24 17.88 -11.59
CA LYS A 1 -5.50 18.60 -12.87
C LYS A 1 -4.58 18.14 -14.02
N MET A 2 -3.40 17.56 -13.76
CA MET A 2 -2.40 17.15 -14.77
C MET A 2 -2.95 16.37 -15.97
N TYR A 3 -3.86 15.42 -15.75
CA TYR A 3 -4.44 14.56 -16.79
C TYR A 3 -5.85 14.98 -17.26
N ALA A 4 -6.34 16.15 -16.85
CA ALA A 4 -7.70 16.58 -17.18
C ALA A 4 -7.88 16.72 -18.71
N GLY A 5 -8.89 16.04 -19.26
CA GLY A 5 -9.17 16.00 -20.70
C GLY A 5 -8.24 15.08 -21.51
N LYS A 6 -7.27 14.42 -20.87
CA LYS A 6 -6.26 13.55 -21.52
C LYS A 6 -6.43 12.09 -21.15
N ALA A 7 -6.74 11.83 -19.88
CA ALA A 7 -7.10 10.51 -19.40
C ALA A 7 -8.33 10.59 -18.49
N ARG A 8 -9.09 9.49 -18.46
CA ARG A 8 -10.21 9.31 -17.53
C ARG A 8 -9.79 8.33 -16.44
N ILE A 9 -10.02 8.71 -15.19
CA ILE A 9 -9.86 7.82 -14.05
C ILE A 9 -11.16 7.03 -13.88
N LEU A 10 -11.06 5.71 -13.82
CA LEU A 10 -12.14 4.81 -13.40
C LEU A 10 -11.79 4.29 -12.02
N ASN A 11 -12.67 4.51 -11.05
CA ASN A 11 -12.47 4.06 -9.68
C ASN A 11 -13.20 2.72 -9.47
N GLU A 12 -12.42 1.65 -9.30
CA GLU A 12 -12.93 0.32 -8.89
C GLU A 12 -12.69 0.04 -7.40
N GLY A 13 -12.34 1.06 -6.62
CA GLY A 13 -12.10 0.94 -5.19
C GLY A 13 -13.40 0.68 -4.45
N GLU A 14 -13.45 -0.44 -3.73
CA GLU A 14 -14.59 -0.83 -2.91
C GLU A 14 -14.22 -0.79 -1.42
N TYR A 15 -15.15 -0.25 -0.62
CA TYR A 15 -14.92 -0.09 0.82
C TYR A 15 -14.75 -1.46 1.49
N SER A 16 -13.69 -1.59 2.31
CA SER A 16 -13.37 -2.81 3.07
C SER A 16 -13.04 -4.05 2.23
N TYR A 17 -12.79 -3.92 0.92
CA TYR A 17 -12.38 -5.06 0.12
C TYR A 17 -10.99 -5.57 0.53
N THR A 18 -10.86 -6.90 0.54
CA THR A 18 -9.59 -7.62 0.55
C THR A 18 -9.29 -8.11 -0.86
N SER A 19 -8.07 -8.58 -1.12
CA SER A 19 -7.72 -9.23 -2.39
C SER A 19 -8.69 -10.37 -2.73
N THR A 20 -9.05 -11.21 -1.75
CA THR A 20 -9.98 -12.34 -1.95
C THR A 20 -11.39 -11.88 -2.30
N ARG A 21 -11.88 -10.78 -1.72
CA ARG A 21 -13.19 -10.21 -2.08
C ARG A 21 -13.18 -9.60 -3.47
N LEU A 22 -12.07 -8.95 -3.85
CA LEU A 22 -11.94 -8.40 -5.19
C LEU A 22 -11.95 -9.49 -6.26
N SER A 23 -11.43 -10.69 -6.00
CA SER A 23 -11.30 -11.74 -7.01
C SER A 23 -12.60 -12.03 -7.78
N SER A 24 -13.77 -11.98 -7.14
CA SER A 24 -15.05 -12.17 -7.84
C SER A 24 -15.44 -11.00 -8.75
N ASP A 25 -15.10 -9.77 -8.35
CA ASP A 25 -15.40 -8.57 -9.14
C ASP A 25 -14.32 -8.26 -10.17
N PHE A 26 -13.14 -8.87 -10.03
CA PHE A 26 -12.01 -8.66 -10.93
C PHE A 26 -12.35 -9.09 -12.36
N ASP A 27 -13.06 -10.20 -12.54
CA ASP A 27 -13.55 -10.64 -13.86
C ASP A 27 -14.43 -9.59 -14.54
N ARG A 28 -15.32 -8.94 -13.79
CA ARG A 28 -16.17 -7.84 -14.29
C ARG A 28 -15.31 -6.66 -14.74
N ILE A 29 -14.27 -6.33 -13.99
CA ILE A 29 -13.34 -5.24 -14.31
C ILE A 29 -12.58 -5.54 -15.60
N ILE A 30 -12.05 -6.76 -15.73
CA ILE A 30 -11.32 -7.21 -16.92
C ILE A 30 -12.24 -7.24 -18.14
N GLN A 31 -13.43 -7.84 -18.04
CA GLN A 31 -14.42 -7.87 -19.14
C GLN A 31 -14.76 -6.47 -19.67
N ARG A 32 -14.92 -5.50 -18.77
CA ARG A 32 -15.13 -4.11 -19.20
C ARG A 32 -13.90 -3.54 -19.88
N ALA A 33 -12.72 -3.73 -19.29
CA ALA A 33 -11.47 -3.15 -19.78
C ALA A 33 -11.06 -3.71 -21.15
N THR A 34 -11.45 -4.94 -21.48
CA THR A 34 -11.19 -5.59 -22.77
C THR A 34 -12.34 -5.45 -23.77
N SER A 35 -13.45 -4.81 -23.39
CA SER A 35 -14.58 -4.57 -24.30
C SER A 35 -14.13 -3.76 -25.53
N PRO A 36 -14.52 -4.15 -26.77
CA PRO A 36 -14.12 -3.45 -27.99
C PRO A 36 -14.50 -1.96 -28.06
N THR A 37 -15.49 -1.55 -27.27
CA THR A 37 -15.98 -0.16 -27.20
C THR A 37 -15.30 0.66 -26.10
N THR A 38 -14.50 0.02 -25.24
CA THR A 38 -13.79 0.70 -24.16
C THR A 38 -12.45 1.22 -24.69
N PRO A 39 -12.12 2.52 -24.48
CA PRO A 39 -10.79 3.02 -24.79
C PRO A 39 -9.70 2.23 -24.06
N ARG A 40 -8.51 2.12 -24.67
CA ARG A 40 -7.38 1.40 -24.08
C ARG A 40 -7.11 1.86 -22.64
N THR A 41 -6.80 0.91 -21.75
CA THR A 41 -6.37 1.23 -20.39
C THR A 41 -4.89 1.55 -20.42
N LEU A 42 -4.51 2.78 -20.04
CA LEU A 42 -3.11 3.20 -20.03
C LEU A 42 -2.34 2.61 -18.85
N LEU A 43 -2.91 2.78 -17.66
CA LEU A 43 -2.32 2.39 -16.39
C LEU A 43 -3.39 1.72 -15.52
N PHE A 44 -3.04 0.57 -14.96
CA PHE A 44 -3.82 -0.13 -13.95
C PHE A 44 -3.11 -0.01 -12.59
N THR A 45 -3.77 0.55 -11.59
CA THR A 45 -3.20 0.66 -10.24
C THR A 45 -3.83 -0.39 -9.32
N ILE A 46 -3.01 -1.23 -8.70
CA ILE A 46 -3.45 -2.22 -7.71
C ILE A 46 -3.02 -1.71 -6.34
N PHE A 47 -3.98 -1.20 -5.56
CA PHE A 47 -3.73 -0.67 -4.22
C PHE A 47 -4.56 -1.45 -3.18
N LEU A 48 -4.04 -2.61 -2.77
CA LEU A 48 -4.68 -3.57 -1.88
C LEU A 48 -3.73 -3.96 -0.74
N GLY A 49 -4.21 -4.79 0.19
CA GLY A 49 -3.38 -5.33 1.28
C GLY A 49 -3.66 -4.69 2.64
N ALA A 50 -4.29 -3.52 2.68
CA ALA A 50 -4.56 -2.84 3.94
C ALA A 50 -5.54 -3.62 4.84
N ASN A 51 -6.59 -4.19 4.25
CA ASN A 51 -7.56 -5.04 4.96
C ASN A 51 -7.05 -6.47 5.09
N ASP A 52 -6.41 -7.01 4.04
CA ASP A 52 -5.81 -8.34 4.03
C ASP A 52 -4.85 -8.55 5.20
N ALA A 53 -3.97 -7.58 5.44
CA ALA A 53 -2.97 -7.62 6.48
C ALA A 53 -3.51 -7.32 7.90
N CYS A 54 -4.80 -6.99 8.03
CA CYS A 54 -5.41 -6.77 9.34
C CYS A 54 -5.40 -8.08 10.15
N MET A 55 -4.90 -8.05 11.37
CA MET A 55 -4.81 -9.28 12.18
C MET A 55 -6.14 -9.55 12.89
N ILE A 56 -6.67 -10.76 12.71
CA ILE A 56 -7.84 -11.30 13.39
C ILE A 56 -7.36 -12.48 14.25
N GLY A 57 -7.18 -12.24 15.54
CA GLY A 57 -6.54 -13.21 16.43
C GLY A 57 -5.07 -13.39 16.08
N THR A 58 -4.69 -14.60 15.64
CA THR A 58 -3.32 -14.97 15.27
C THR A 58 -2.99 -14.80 13.80
N ASP A 59 -4.00 -14.64 12.96
CA ASP A 59 -3.86 -14.69 11.50
C ASP A 59 -4.26 -13.36 10.85
N ALA A 60 -3.68 -13.09 9.69
CA ALA A 60 -4.13 -11.98 8.85
C ALA A 60 -5.50 -12.31 8.23
N MET A 61 -6.33 -11.30 8.01
CA MET A 61 -7.67 -11.44 7.42
C MET A 61 -7.64 -12.21 6.10
N VAL A 62 -6.61 -11.99 5.27
CA VAL A 62 -6.26 -12.87 4.16
C VAL A 62 -4.80 -13.28 4.35
N PRO A 63 -4.49 -14.54 4.65
CA PRO A 63 -3.12 -15.01 4.87
C PRO A 63 -2.19 -14.74 3.69
N TRP A 64 -0.90 -14.53 3.98
CA TRP A 64 0.11 -14.16 2.97
C TRP A 64 0.16 -15.07 1.74
N PRO A 65 0.11 -16.43 1.86
CA PRO A 65 0.08 -17.29 0.68
C PRO A 65 -1.11 -17.00 -0.23
N THR A 66 -2.30 -16.75 0.33
CA THR A 66 -3.50 -16.41 -0.43
C THR A 66 -3.43 -15.01 -1.03
N PHE A 67 -3.02 -14.02 -0.24
CA PHE A 67 -2.89 -12.64 -0.71
C PHE A 67 -1.90 -12.55 -1.88
N SER A 68 -0.71 -13.14 -1.71
CA SER A 68 0.33 -13.09 -2.74
C SER A 68 -0.07 -13.84 -4.01
N ALA A 69 -0.80 -14.96 -3.90
CA ALA A 69 -1.38 -15.65 -5.06
C ALA A 69 -2.43 -14.80 -5.78
N ASN A 70 -3.31 -14.11 -5.05
CA ASN A 70 -4.32 -13.23 -5.64
C ASN A 70 -3.67 -12.07 -6.41
N ILE A 71 -2.66 -11.42 -5.85
CA ILE A 71 -1.96 -10.31 -6.50
C ILE A 71 -1.27 -10.77 -7.79
N ARG A 72 -0.55 -11.91 -7.76
CA ARG A 72 0.04 -12.50 -8.97
C ARG A 72 -1.00 -12.81 -10.02
N ALA A 73 -2.12 -13.43 -9.64
CA ALA A 73 -3.22 -13.73 -10.55
C ALA A 73 -3.79 -12.46 -11.20
N PHE A 74 -3.94 -11.36 -10.46
CA PHE A 74 -4.40 -10.09 -11.03
C PHE A 74 -3.41 -9.50 -12.03
N ILE A 75 -2.11 -9.50 -11.69
CA ILE A 75 -1.04 -9.02 -12.57
C ILE A 75 -1.00 -9.85 -13.85
N GLU A 76 -0.93 -11.18 -13.72
CA GLU A 76 -0.87 -12.11 -14.84
C GLU A 76 -2.09 -12.02 -15.73
N THR A 77 -3.29 -11.88 -15.15
CA THR A 77 -4.50 -11.65 -15.93
C THR A 77 -4.38 -10.37 -16.74
N ILE A 78 -3.94 -9.24 -16.17
CA ILE A 78 -3.80 -8.00 -16.95
C ILE A 78 -2.74 -8.13 -18.05
N LEU A 79 -1.62 -8.79 -17.74
CA LEU A 79 -0.49 -8.95 -18.69
C LEU A 79 -0.84 -9.84 -19.89
N THR A 80 -1.67 -10.86 -19.68
CA THR A 80 -2.02 -11.87 -20.70
C THR A 80 -3.28 -11.53 -21.50
N GLN A 81 -4.00 -10.47 -21.14
CA GLN A 81 -5.20 -10.06 -21.87
C GLN A 81 -4.85 -9.22 -23.11
N ASP A 82 -5.52 -9.56 -24.21
CA ASP A 82 -5.43 -8.83 -25.47
C ASP A 82 -6.33 -7.59 -25.52
N GLY A 83 -6.31 -6.88 -26.65
CA GLY A 83 -7.21 -5.77 -26.93
C GLY A 83 -6.91 -4.57 -26.05
N GLY A 84 -7.92 -4.12 -25.28
CA GLY A 84 -7.83 -2.91 -24.45
C GLY A 84 -6.76 -2.94 -23.35
N LEU A 85 -6.17 -4.12 -23.08
CA LEU A 85 -5.14 -4.34 -22.05
C LEU A 85 -3.75 -4.71 -22.58
N ALA A 86 -3.58 -4.90 -23.89
CA ALA A 86 -2.33 -5.43 -24.47
C ALA A 86 -1.08 -4.61 -24.11
N GLU A 87 -1.22 -3.29 -23.98
CA GLU A 87 -0.12 -2.36 -23.66
C GLU A 87 -0.23 -1.73 -22.26
N THR A 88 -1.21 -2.16 -21.46
CA THR A 88 -1.49 -1.55 -20.15
C THR A 88 -0.30 -1.71 -19.21
N LYS A 89 0.10 -0.61 -18.58
CA LYS A 89 1.10 -0.62 -17.51
C LYS A 89 0.44 -0.90 -16.16
N ILE A 90 1.15 -1.47 -15.21
CA ILE A 90 0.62 -1.90 -13.91
C ILE A 90 1.47 -1.30 -12.79
N ALA A 91 0.86 -0.51 -11.91
CA ALA A 91 1.50 -0.04 -10.68
C ALA A 91 0.88 -0.74 -9.47
N VAL A 92 1.70 -1.52 -8.76
CA VAL A 92 1.32 -2.22 -7.53
C VAL A 92 1.75 -1.35 -6.36
N ILE A 93 0.80 -0.86 -5.57
CA ILE A 93 1.02 0.13 -4.50
C ILE A 93 0.93 -0.58 -3.16
N SER A 94 1.97 -0.47 -2.34
CA SER A 94 1.98 -1.07 -1.00
C SER A 94 0.96 -0.41 -0.06
N PRO A 95 0.29 -1.15 0.85
CA PRO A 95 -0.63 -0.56 1.81
C PRO A 95 0.09 0.42 2.74
N PRO A 96 -0.59 1.48 3.22
CA PRO A 96 0.04 2.43 4.15
C PRO A 96 0.26 1.83 5.54
N PRO A 97 1.13 2.46 6.37
CA PRO A 97 1.13 2.28 7.82
C PRO A 97 -0.24 2.55 8.43
N ILE A 98 -0.47 1.98 9.61
CA ILE A 98 -1.54 2.44 10.49
C ILE A 98 -0.96 3.36 11.55
N ASN A 99 -1.76 4.33 11.97
CA ASN A 99 -1.37 5.26 13.00
C ASN A 99 -2.06 4.90 14.32
N GLY A 100 -1.43 4.01 15.07
CA GLY A 100 -1.77 3.82 16.47
C GLY A 100 -1.51 5.10 17.26
N ALA A 101 -2.49 5.54 18.04
CA ALA A 101 -2.33 6.67 18.94
C ALA A 101 -1.06 6.51 19.80
N GLU A 102 -0.31 7.61 19.96
CA GLU A 102 0.90 7.67 20.77
C GLU A 102 0.60 7.13 22.18
N ALA A 103 1.23 6.03 22.54
CA ALA A 103 1.28 5.60 23.92
C ALA A 103 2.40 6.43 24.58
N LYS A 104 2.01 7.45 25.36
CA LYS A 104 2.96 8.22 26.16
C LYS A 104 3.26 7.47 27.46
N ALA A 105 4.54 7.37 27.79
CA ALA A 105 4.97 7.07 29.14
C ALA A 105 4.42 8.17 30.07
N ARG A 106 4.00 7.80 31.28
CA ARG A 106 3.59 8.72 32.35
C ARG A 106 4.75 9.61 32.81
N GLY A 107 5.99 9.23 32.48
CA GLY A 107 7.20 10.03 32.65
C GLY A 107 7.99 9.67 33.90
N ASP A 108 7.47 8.78 34.72
CA ASP A 108 8.12 8.19 35.89
C ASP A 108 8.56 6.73 35.67
N GLU A 109 8.16 6.10 34.55
CA GLU A 109 8.51 4.71 34.27
C GLU A 109 10.00 4.50 33.99
N SER A 110 10.57 3.43 34.54
CA SER A 110 11.94 2.99 34.24
C SER A 110 12.04 2.41 32.83
N VAL A 111 13.29 2.27 32.34
CA VAL A 111 13.56 1.62 31.05
C VAL A 111 13.04 0.17 31.03
N GLU A 112 13.16 -0.54 32.15
CA GLU A 112 12.67 -1.91 32.33
C GLU A 112 11.14 -1.98 32.28
N GLU A 113 10.45 -1.05 32.95
CA GLU A 113 8.99 -0.98 32.94
C GLU A 113 8.44 -0.67 31.54
N ILE A 114 9.11 0.22 30.80
CA ILE A 114 8.79 0.50 29.39
C ILE A 114 8.99 -0.75 28.54
N ALA A 115 10.10 -1.47 28.73
CA ALA A 115 10.41 -2.69 28.00
C ALA A 115 9.37 -3.80 28.26
N GLU A 116 8.98 -4.01 29.52
CA GLU A 116 7.94 -4.97 29.90
C GLU A 116 6.59 -4.60 29.27
N SER A 117 6.17 -3.34 29.37
CA SER A 117 4.93 -2.84 28.75
C SER A 117 4.93 -3.05 27.23
N ASN A 118 6.06 -2.78 26.59
CA ASN A 118 6.23 -3.02 25.16
C ASN A 118 6.21 -4.50 24.80
N GLY A 119 6.72 -5.39 25.65
CA GLY A 119 6.57 -6.84 25.49
C GLY A 119 5.10 -7.25 25.36
N TRP A 120 4.23 -6.79 26.27
CA TRP A 120 2.79 -7.05 26.20
C TRP A 120 2.12 -6.39 24.99
N LYS A 121 2.51 -5.16 24.63
CA LYS A 121 1.95 -4.44 23.46
C LYS A 121 2.29 -5.13 22.14
N LYS A 122 3.48 -5.74 22.03
CA LYS A 122 3.88 -6.52 20.85
C LYS A 122 2.97 -7.73 20.61
N GLU A 123 2.41 -8.29 21.67
CA GLU A 123 1.42 -9.36 21.58
C GLU A 123 -0.01 -8.88 21.24
N GLY A 124 -0.25 -7.57 21.32
CA GLY A 124 -1.54 -6.96 21.07
C GLY A 124 -1.91 -6.86 19.57
N PRO A 125 -3.21 -6.77 19.25
CA PRO A 125 -3.70 -6.78 17.86
C PRO A 125 -3.20 -5.58 17.04
N ARG A 126 -2.95 -4.43 17.69
CA ARG A 126 -2.46 -3.22 17.03
C ARG A 126 -1.05 -3.40 16.46
N TYR A 127 -0.10 -3.82 17.30
CA TYR A 127 1.28 -4.02 16.87
C TYR A 127 1.38 -5.18 15.87
N LYS A 128 0.66 -6.28 16.11
CA LYS A 128 0.58 -7.40 15.15
C LYS A 128 0.04 -6.95 13.80
N THR A 129 -1.01 -6.14 13.76
CA THR A 129 -1.53 -5.55 12.51
C THR A 129 -0.52 -4.63 11.85
N TYR A 130 0.19 -3.80 12.61
CA TYR A 130 1.23 -2.93 12.08
C TYR A 130 2.33 -3.75 11.38
N MET A 131 2.87 -4.77 12.06
CA MET A 131 3.93 -5.61 11.50
C MET A 131 3.45 -6.48 10.34
N SER A 132 2.20 -6.94 10.38
CA SER A 132 1.58 -7.62 9.25
C SER A 132 1.49 -6.71 8.04
N LYS A 133 1.03 -5.46 8.18
CA LYS A 133 0.99 -4.50 7.07
C LYS A 133 2.38 -4.19 6.50
N LYS A 134 3.40 -4.03 7.36
CA LYS A 134 4.80 -3.87 6.93
C LYS A 134 5.23 -5.05 6.05
N ARG A 135 5.00 -6.29 6.52
CA ARG A 135 5.33 -7.51 5.76
C ARG A 135 4.63 -7.55 4.39
N TYR A 136 3.36 -7.13 4.32
CA TYR A 136 2.61 -7.15 3.06
C TYR A 136 3.09 -6.06 2.12
N ALA A 137 3.48 -4.90 2.65
CA ALA A 137 4.09 -3.84 1.88
C ALA A 137 5.41 -4.27 1.24
N GLU A 138 6.31 -4.86 2.03
CA GLU A 138 7.60 -5.38 1.57
C GLU A 138 7.40 -6.48 0.53
N GLY A 139 6.55 -7.46 0.83
CA GLY A 139 6.30 -8.57 -0.10
C GLY A 139 5.61 -8.15 -1.40
N LEU A 140 4.84 -7.06 -1.43
CA LEU A 140 4.32 -6.51 -2.69
C LEU A 140 5.44 -5.97 -3.59
N MET A 141 6.51 -5.43 -3.01
CA MET A 141 7.67 -4.98 -3.78
C MET A 141 8.44 -6.18 -4.35
N GLU A 142 8.57 -7.26 -3.58
CA GLU A 142 9.11 -8.53 -4.07
C GLU A 142 8.28 -9.07 -5.24
N ILE A 143 6.95 -9.13 -5.11
CA ILE A 143 6.06 -9.58 -6.20
C ILE A 143 6.21 -8.70 -7.42
N ALA A 144 6.27 -7.37 -7.28
CA ALA A 144 6.42 -6.49 -8.44
C ALA A 144 7.74 -6.72 -9.18
N ALA A 145 8.83 -6.98 -8.44
CA ALA A 145 10.15 -7.28 -9.02
C ALA A 145 10.17 -8.61 -9.81
N GLU A 146 9.32 -9.60 -9.45
CA GLU A 146 9.17 -10.84 -10.23
C GLU A 146 8.74 -10.57 -11.68
N TYR A 147 8.08 -9.44 -11.95
CA TYR A 147 7.58 -9.07 -13.28
C TYR A 147 8.40 -7.96 -13.96
N ASP A 148 9.59 -7.62 -13.46
CA ASP A 148 10.39 -6.52 -14.02
C ASP A 148 10.76 -6.73 -15.49
N GLU A 149 11.03 -7.99 -15.90
CA GLU A 149 11.37 -8.35 -17.28
C GLU A 149 10.24 -8.04 -18.27
N THR A 150 9.00 -7.93 -17.80
CA THR A 150 7.85 -7.56 -18.66
C THR A 150 7.94 -6.11 -19.14
N GLY A 151 8.69 -5.25 -18.42
CA GLY A 151 8.71 -3.80 -18.63
C GLY A 151 7.36 -3.11 -18.35
N ARG A 152 6.36 -3.84 -17.87
CA ARG A 152 4.97 -3.37 -17.72
C ARG A 152 4.49 -3.29 -16.27
N VAL A 153 5.28 -3.75 -15.29
CA VAL A 153 4.92 -3.72 -13.86
C VAL A 153 5.90 -2.87 -13.07
N ILE A 154 5.40 -2.10 -12.09
CA ILE A 154 6.20 -1.42 -11.06
C ILE A 154 5.65 -1.66 -9.66
N GLY A 155 6.57 -1.75 -8.70
CA GLY A 155 6.27 -1.58 -7.28
C GLY A 155 6.34 -0.10 -6.91
N VAL A 156 5.33 0.37 -6.16
CA VAL A 156 5.29 1.70 -5.57
C VAL A 156 5.30 1.51 -4.05
N ASP A 157 6.47 1.66 -3.43
CA ASP A 157 6.67 1.45 -1.99
C ASP A 157 6.14 2.64 -1.16
N TYR A 158 4.82 2.74 -1.13
CA TYR A 158 4.12 3.80 -0.44
C TYR A 158 4.26 3.69 1.09
N TRP A 159 4.36 2.49 1.65
CA TRP A 159 4.67 2.29 3.06
C TRP A 159 5.96 3.01 3.46
N ARG A 160 7.05 2.71 2.77
CA ARG A 160 8.36 3.32 3.05
C ARG A 160 8.32 4.83 2.84
N ALA A 161 7.72 5.28 1.74
CA ALA A 161 7.62 6.70 1.45
C ALA A 161 6.85 7.47 2.53
N MET A 162 5.78 6.90 3.10
CA MET A 162 5.08 7.54 4.22
C MET A 162 5.96 7.63 5.48
N VAL A 163 6.70 6.57 5.81
CA VAL A 163 7.59 6.55 6.97
C VAL A 163 8.70 7.60 6.81
N GLU A 164 9.35 7.66 5.65
CA GLU A 164 10.42 8.62 5.37
C GLU A 164 9.89 10.07 5.33
N ALA A 165 8.77 10.31 4.64
CA ALA A 165 8.17 11.64 4.53
C ALA A 165 7.61 12.18 5.86
N SER A 166 7.40 11.31 6.86
CA SER A 166 6.93 11.72 8.19
C SER A 166 7.92 12.60 8.94
N GLY A 167 9.22 12.49 8.65
CA GLY A 167 10.28 13.16 9.41
C GLY A 167 10.37 12.72 10.87
N LEU A 168 9.74 11.59 11.24
CA LEU A 168 9.67 11.08 12.60
C LEU A 168 10.85 10.17 12.96
N GLY A 169 12.00 10.32 12.31
CA GLY A 169 13.20 9.50 12.54
C GLY A 169 13.82 8.99 11.23
N THR A 170 14.94 8.28 11.34
CA THR A 170 15.55 7.60 10.19
C THR A 170 15.16 6.13 10.12
N TRP A 171 15.32 5.54 8.93
CA TRP A 171 15.03 4.13 8.73
C TRP A 171 15.86 3.23 9.66
N GLU A 172 17.16 3.54 9.80
CA GLU A 172 18.10 2.82 10.65
C GLU A 172 17.69 2.88 12.12
N GLU A 173 17.23 4.04 12.60
CA GLU A 173 16.74 4.19 13.98
C GLU A 173 15.51 3.31 14.24
N PHE A 174 14.60 3.20 13.27
CA PHE A 174 13.40 2.38 13.41
C PHE A 174 13.72 0.88 13.38
N GLU A 175 14.66 0.47 12.54
CA GLU A 175 15.12 -0.92 12.49
C GLU A 175 15.84 -1.33 13.77
N GLU A 176 16.79 -0.52 14.24
CA GLU A 176 17.56 -0.79 15.47
C GLU A 176 16.64 -0.92 16.68
N LYS A 177 15.69 0.01 16.83
CA LYS A 177 14.80 0.07 18.00
C LYS A 177 13.55 -0.79 17.87
N GLY A 178 13.17 -1.18 16.65
CA GLY A 178 11.87 -1.79 16.35
C GLY A 178 10.69 -0.88 16.70
N MET A 179 10.89 0.44 16.72
CA MET A 179 9.92 1.44 17.15
C MET A 179 9.47 2.30 15.98
N TRP A 180 8.67 1.71 15.11
CA TRP A 180 8.19 2.37 13.90
C TRP A 180 7.11 3.42 14.18
N PRO A 181 7.00 4.48 13.36
CA PRO A 181 5.95 5.48 13.53
C PRO A 181 4.55 4.85 13.45
N GLY A 182 3.69 5.14 14.43
CA GLY A 182 2.33 4.61 14.47
C GLY A 182 2.18 3.16 14.93
N CYS A 183 3.27 2.45 15.27
CA CYS A 183 3.21 1.05 15.71
C CYS A 183 2.48 0.84 17.07
N GLY A 184 2.29 1.92 17.84
CA GLY A 184 1.55 1.90 19.10
C GLY A 184 2.32 1.35 20.31
N LEU A 185 3.63 1.12 20.17
CA LEU A 185 4.52 0.90 21.31
C LEU A 185 4.67 2.17 22.15
N LEU A 186 4.95 2.00 23.43
CA LEU A 186 5.26 3.08 24.36
C LEU A 186 6.53 3.79 23.87
N GLY A 187 6.44 5.12 23.68
CA GLY A 187 7.53 5.93 23.13
C GLY A 187 7.63 5.94 21.60
N ALA A 188 6.82 5.16 20.89
CA ALA A 188 6.75 5.27 19.44
C ALA A 188 6.00 6.54 19.04
N ARG A 189 6.60 7.33 18.15
CA ARG A 189 5.97 8.53 17.60
C ARG A 189 4.76 8.15 16.74
N SER A 190 3.71 8.95 16.77
CA SER A 190 2.56 8.81 15.87
C SER A 190 2.62 9.85 14.76
N PHE A 191 2.03 9.54 13.61
CA PHE A 191 1.81 10.54 12.57
C PHE A 191 0.88 11.64 13.10
N ASP A 192 1.20 12.90 12.82
CA ASP A 192 0.42 14.04 13.27
C ASP A 192 -0.82 14.29 12.39
N LYS A 193 -1.52 15.40 12.65
CA LYS A 193 -2.71 15.77 11.87
C LYS A 193 -2.35 15.98 10.40
N GLY A 194 -3.21 15.50 9.50
CA GLY A 194 -3.03 15.65 8.06
C GLY A 194 -2.51 14.39 7.36
N TRP A 195 -2.02 13.39 8.10
CA TRP A 195 -1.61 12.10 7.53
C TRP A 195 -2.75 11.11 7.37
N PHE A 196 -3.57 10.99 8.43
CA PHE A 196 -4.69 10.08 8.49
C PHE A 196 -5.92 10.79 9.08
N THR A 197 -7.11 10.42 8.63
CA THR A 197 -8.39 10.92 9.15
C THR A 197 -8.87 10.12 10.36
N ASP A 198 -8.62 8.80 10.38
CA ASP A 198 -9.07 7.86 11.42
C ASP A 198 -7.98 6.87 11.86
N GLY A 199 -6.73 7.11 11.47
CA GLY A 199 -5.59 6.23 11.73
C GLY A 199 -5.34 5.15 10.67
N LEU A 200 -6.17 5.07 9.63
CA LEU A 200 -5.95 4.21 8.46
C LEU A 200 -6.19 4.96 7.14
N HIS A 201 -7.31 5.66 7.00
CA HIS A 201 -7.65 6.39 5.78
C HIS A 201 -6.83 7.67 5.69
N LEU A 202 -6.26 7.90 4.52
CA LEU A 202 -5.34 9.01 4.27
C LEU A 202 -6.06 10.36 4.41
N ASP A 203 -5.34 11.34 4.92
CA ASP A 203 -5.69 12.75 4.86
C ASP A 203 -4.73 13.46 3.88
N VAL A 204 -4.81 14.79 3.76
CA VAL A 204 -4.17 15.59 2.70
C VAL A 204 -2.67 15.28 2.52
N ARG A 205 -1.89 15.17 3.60
CA ARG A 205 -0.44 14.87 3.52
C ARG A 205 -0.18 13.46 3.03
N GLY A 206 -0.95 12.48 3.50
CA GLY A 206 -0.86 11.10 3.03
C GLY A 206 -1.14 11.02 1.53
N TYR A 207 -2.25 11.62 1.07
CA TYR A 207 -2.55 11.67 -0.35
C TYR A 207 -1.51 12.43 -1.19
N SER A 208 -0.85 13.46 -0.64
CA SER A 208 0.25 14.17 -1.33
C SER A 208 1.41 13.22 -1.61
N VAL A 209 1.88 12.50 -0.58
CA VAL A 209 2.97 11.52 -0.73
C VAL A 209 2.61 10.44 -1.74
N LEU A 210 1.39 9.90 -1.69
CA LEU A 210 0.94 8.90 -2.66
C LEU A 210 0.94 9.45 -4.09
N ASN A 211 0.43 10.67 -4.28
CA ASN A 211 0.32 11.28 -5.60
C ASN A 211 1.68 11.57 -6.19
N GLU A 212 2.56 12.19 -5.41
CA GLU A 212 3.92 12.54 -5.83
C GLU A 212 4.71 11.28 -6.18
N LEU A 213 4.73 10.29 -5.29
CA LEU A 213 5.45 9.03 -5.51
C LEU A 213 4.93 8.26 -6.73
N LEU A 214 3.60 8.14 -6.88
CA LEU A 214 3.01 7.40 -8.00
C LEU A 214 3.34 8.09 -9.32
N VAL A 215 3.19 9.41 -9.41
CA VAL A 215 3.50 10.17 -10.63
C VAL A 215 4.98 10.09 -10.96
N GLU A 216 5.86 10.27 -9.97
CA GLU A 216 7.30 10.14 -10.14
C GLU A 216 7.66 8.77 -10.70
N LYS A 217 7.25 7.68 -10.04
CA LYS A 217 7.60 6.30 -10.44
C LYS A 217 7.03 5.92 -11.81
N VAL A 218 5.80 6.33 -12.10
CA VAL A 218 5.17 6.09 -13.41
C VAL A 218 5.92 6.81 -14.52
N LEU A 219 6.27 8.08 -14.33
CA LEU A 219 6.93 8.87 -15.38
C LEU A 219 8.42 8.56 -15.51
N GLU A 220 9.06 8.08 -14.44
CA GLU A 220 10.43 7.57 -14.46
C GLU A 220 10.52 6.30 -15.34
N LYS A 221 9.57 5.36 -15.18
CA LYS A 221 9.58 4.10 -15.96
C LYS A 221 8.90 4.20 -17.32
N TRP A 222 7.82 4.98 -17.42
CA TRP A 222 7.00 5.12 -18.64
C TRP A 222 6.75 6.61 -18.97
N PRO A 223 7.77 7.31 -19.50
CA PRO A 223 7.63 8.72 -19.89
C PRO A 223 6.50 8.97 -20.90
N GLU A 224 6.14 7.97 -21.71
CA GLU A 224 5.03 8.02 -22.68
C GLU A 224 3.65 8.15 -22.03
N LEU A 225 3.54 7.89 -20.72
CA LEU A 225 2.33 8.18 -19.94
C LEU A 225 2.27 9.64 -19.47
N GLY A 226 3.27 10.45 -19.80
CA GLY A 226 3.30 11.87 -19.50
C GLY A 226 2.12 12.62 -20.15
N PRO A 227 1.57 13.66 -19.51
CA PRO A 227 0.43 14.39 -20.03
C PRO A 227 0.73 15.12 -21.35
N GLY A 228 1.99 15.32 -21.73
CA GLY A 228 2.35 15.87 -23.06
C GLY A 228 2.16 14.87 -24.20
N GLU A 229 2.12 13.58 -23.87
CA GLU A 229 2.18 12.44 -24.81
C GLU A 229 0.82 11.73 -25.00
N LEU A 230 -0.20 12.13 -24.24
CA LEU A 230 -1.55 11.55 -24.23
C LEU A 230 -2.60 12.37 -25.00
#